data_AF-A0A2V8WXH6-F1
#
_entry.id   AF-A0A2V8WXH6-F1
#
_cell.length_a   1.000
_cell.length_b   1.000
_cell.length_c   1.000
_cell.angle_alpha   90.00
_cell.angle_beta   90.00
_cell.angle_gamma   90.00
#
_symmetry.space_group_name_H-M   'P 1'
#
loop_
_entity.id
_entity.type
_entity.pdbx_description
1 polymer ?
#
loop_
_entity_poly.entity_id
_entity_poly.type
_entity_poly.pdbx_seq_one_letter_code
_entity_poly.pdbx_strand_id
1 'polypeptide(L)'
;MDHKEAVRLQAAEKYVLGEFPPNLRDEYEEHFFDCAECAVDVKAIAAFVDVSREVLRAETEKLAEKKAAPAQGGWLNWFRPVIAVPAFAALLLVIGYQSFVIIPKPPARPDSVASQILFSSHALRGVNTAGEESRTLSIRPDEAFFLNFDFVPTHGFDNYIAQLEDAEGRVLLRSKIAGANANQEAHLPIPAGMLHPGKYVLAFYGDPNASGKINPQNDAGRLPFTVEFRP
;
A
#
# COMPACT_ATOMS: atom_id res chain seq x y z
N MET A 1 1.58 -58.37 -11.01
CA MET A 1 1.89 -57.40 -9.95
C MET A 1 0.71 -57.23 -9.00
N ASP A 2 0.95 -56.66 -7.81
CA ASP A 2 -0.10 -56.30 -6.87
C ASP A 2 -0.42 -54.79 -6.89
N HIS A 3 -1.55 -54.39 -6.30
CA HIS A 3 -2.00 -53.01 -6.28
C HIS A 3 -1.01 -52.07 -5.57
N LYS A 4 -0.37 -52.51 -4.48
CA LYS A 4 0.58 -51.68 -3.72
C LYS A 4 1.87 -51.46 -4.49
N GLU A 5 2.33 -52.47 -5.23
CA GLU A 5 3.44 -52.43 -6.16
C GLU A 5 3.15 -51.45 -7.29
N ALA A 6 1.94 -51.51 -7.88
CA ALA A 6 1.51 -50.60 -8.95
C ALA A 6 1.51 -49.13 -8.48
N VAL A 7 0.95 -48.85 -7.30
CA VAL A 7 0.96 -47.50 -6.71
C VAL A 7 2.39 -47.03 -6.40
N ARG A 8 3.22 -47.91 -5.80
CA ARG A 8 4.62 -47.58 -5.47
C ARG A 8 5.46 -47.24 -6.70
N LEU A 9 5.22 -47.93 -7.82
CA LEU A 9 5.95 -47.73 -9.05
C LEU A 9 5.41 -46.56 -9.89
N GLN A 10 4.30 -45.93 -9.47
CA GLN A 10 3.56 -44.96 -10.29
C GLN A 10 3.23 -45.56 -11.66
N ALA A 11 2.71 -46.80 -11.62
CA ALA A 11 2.48 -47.60 -12.81
C ALA A 11 1.44 -46.94 -13.72
N ALA A 12 0.37 -46.35 -13.17
CA ALA A 12 -0.68 -45.70 -13.95
C ALA A 12 -0.14 -44.49 -14.73
N GLU A 13 0.68 -43.65 -14.10
CA GLU A 13 1.30 -42.47 -14.72
C GLU A 13 2.27 -42.86 -15.82
N LYS A 14 3.21 -43.77 -15.51
CA LYS A 14 4.21 -44.23 -16.47
C LYS A 14 3.58 -45.01 -17.62
N TYR A 15 2.50 -45.74 -17.35
CA TYR A 15 1.74 -46.44 -18.38
C TYR A 15 1.10 -45.47 -19.37
N VAL A 16 0.37 -44.46 -18.88
CA VAL A 16 -0.29 -43.45 -19.73
C VAL A 16 0.74 -42.59 -20.49
N LEU A 17 1.86 -42.23 -19.84
CA LEU A 17 2.93 -41.45 -20.49
C LEU A 17 3.79 -42.29 -21.45
N GLY A 18 3.60 -43.62 -21.49
CA GLY A 18 4.37 -44.53 -22.34
C GLY A 18 5.81 -44.79 -21.85
N GLU A 19 6.13 -44.39 -20.62
CA GLU A 19 7.46 -44.52 -19.98
C GLU A 19 7.66 -45.86 -19.26
N PHE A 20 6.65 -46.74 -19.29
CA PHE A 20 6.70 -48.01 -18.59
C PHE A 20 7.42 -49.10 -19.41
N PRO A 21 8.44 -49.79 -18.83
CA PRO A 21 9.18 -50.86 -19.51
C PRO A 21 8.25 -51.97 -20.01
N PRO A 22 8.51 -52.58 -21.19
CA PRO A 22 7.60 -53.57 -21.79
C PRO A 22 7.26 -54.74 -20.88
N ASN A 23 8.25 -55.27 -20.16
CA ASN A 23 8.07 -56.39 -19.24
C ASN A 23 7.18 -56.06 -18.04
N LEU A 24 7.25 -54.83 -17.53
CA LEU A 24 6.39 -54.39 -16.43
C LEU A 24 5.00 -54.01 -16.93
N ARG A 25 4.90 -53.53 -18.17
CA ARG A 25 3.63 -53.17 -18.81
C ARG A 25 2.71 -54.37 -18.93
N ASP A 26 3.20 -55.48 -19.45
CA ASP A 26 2.40 -56.70 -19.59
C ASP A 26 1.88 -57.17 -18.22
N GLU A 27 2.74 -57.11 -17.19
CA GLU A 27 2.38 -57.46 -15.81
C GLU A 27 1.35 -56.48 -15.22
N TYR A 28 1.39 -55.20 -15.61
CA TYR A 28 0.44 -54.19 -15.13
C TYR A 28 -0.88 -54.28 -15.84
N GLU A 29 -0.88 -54.56 -17.15
CA GLU A 29 -2.09 -54.78 -17.93
C GLU A 29 -2.89 -55.95 -17.34
N GLU A 30 -2.23 -57.08 -17.03
CA GLU A 30 -2.87 -58.22 -16.35
C GLU A 30 -3.53 -57.80 -15.04
N HIS A 31 -2.86 -56.98 -14.21
CA HIS A 31 -3.44 -56.48 -12.96
C HIS A 31 -4.56 -55.45 -13.17
N PHE A 32 -4.38 -54.54 -14.13
CA PHE A 32 -5.29 -53.44 -14.45
C PHE A 32 -6.68 -53.94 -14.85
N PHE A 33 -6.76 -55.09 -15.54
CA PHE A 33 -8.04 -55.69 -15.90
C PHE A 33 -8.85 -56.20 -14.69
N ASP A 34 -8.17 -56.66 -13.65
CA ASP A 34 -8.80 -57.26 -12.47
C ASP A 34 -8.96 -56.27 -11.29
N CYS A 35 -8.31 -55.10 -11.33
CA CYS A 35 -8.33 -54.10 -10.27
C CYS A 35 -9.08 -52.83 -10.69
N ALA A 36 -10.28 -52.63 -10.15
CA ALA A 36 -11.11 -51.45 -10.42
C ALA A 36 -10.41 -50.13 -10.04
N GLU A 37 -9.62 -50.10 -8.96
CA GLU A 37 -8.91 -48.90 -8.52
C GLU A 37 -7.84 -48.49 -9.54
N CYS A 38 -6.99 -49.43 -9.96
CA CYS A 38 -5.99 -49.17 -11.00
C CYS A 38 -6.62 -48.77 -12.34
N ALA A 39 -7.79 -49.33 -12.67
CA ALA A 39 -8.52 -48.94 -13.87
C ALA A 39 -9.03 -47.49 -13.82
N VAL A 40 -9.51 -47.05 -12.65
CA VAL A 40 -9.93 -45.66 -12.43
C VAL A 40 -8.75 -44.71 -12.52
N ASP A 41 -7.61 -45.05 -11.93
CA ASP A 41 -6.41 -44.22 -11.94
C ASP A 41 -5.88 -43.98 -13.36
N VAL A 42 -5.74 -45.05 -14.17
CA VAL A 42 -5.32 -44.92 -15.57
C VAL A 42 -6.28 -44.04 -16.37
N LYS A 43 -7.59 -44.21 -16.18
CA LYS A 43 -8.59 -43.39 -16.86
C LYS A 43 -8.51 -41.92 -16.45
N ALA A 44 -8.31 -41.65 -15.15
CA ALA A 44 -8.19 -40.30 -14.63
C ALA A 44 -6.93 -39.59 -15.18
N ILE A 45 -5.79 -40.29 -15.19
CA ILE A 45 -4.53 -39.75 -15.70
C ILE A 45 -4.61 -39.55 -17.22
N ALA A 46 -5.19 -40.49 -17.98
CA ALA A 46 -5.40 -40.33 -19.42
C ALA A 46 -6.26 -39.09 -19.75
N ALA A 47 -7.38 -38.91 -19.05
CA ALA A 47 -8.23 -37.73 -19.22
C ALA A 47 -7.48 -36.43 -18.88
N PHE A 48 -6.68 -36.43 -17.81
CA PHE A 48 -5.87 -35.27 -17.43
C PHE A 48 -4.82 -34.92 -18.49
N VAL A 49 -4.13 -35.91 -19.05
CA VAL A 49 -3.11 -35.70 -20.10
C VAL A 49 -3.74 -35.15 -21.37
N ASP A 50 -4.91 -35.67 -21.77
CA ASP A 50 -5.64 -35.19 -22.95
C ASP A 50 -6.04 -33.72 -22.82
N VAL A 51 -6.64 -33.36 -21.68
CA VAL A 51 -7.04 -31.96 -21.41
C VAL A 51 -5.82 -31.05 -21.33
N SER A 52 -4.77 -31.48 -20.64
CA SER A 52 -3.55 -30.68 -20.49
C SER A 52 -2.87 -30.42 -21.84
N ARG A 53 -2.82 -31.42 -22.72
CA ARG A 53 -2.26 -31.28 -24.07
C ARG A 53 -3.01 -30.22 -24.88
N GLU A 54 -4.34 -30.21 -24.79
CA GLU A 54 -5.16 -29.26 -25.54
C GLU A 54 -5.02 -27.83 -25.01
N VAL A 55 -5.02 -27.65 -23.69
CA VAL A 55 -4.80 -26.34 -23.06
C VAL A 55 -3.41 -25.79 -23.42
N LEU A 56 -2.37 -26.62 -23.32
CA LEU A 56 -1.00 -26.22 -23.65
C LEU A 56 -0.84 -25.88 -25.13
N ARG A 57 -1.49 -26.63 -26.04
CA ARG A 57 -1.48 -26.32 -27.47
C ARG A 57 -2.15 -24.96 -27.73
N ALA A 58 -3.32 -24.72 -27.17
CA ALA A 58 -4.04 -23.45 -27.33
C ALA A 58 -3.25 -22.25 -26.76
N GLU A 59 -2.55 -22.44 -25.64
CA GLU A 59 -1.70 -21.39 -25.07
C GLU A 59 -0.44 -21.14 -25.93
N THR A 60 0.15 -22.19 -26.48
CA THR A 60 1.29 -22.09 -27.41
C THR A 60 0.89 -21.36 -28.69
N GLU A 61 -0.29 -21.64 -29.25
CA GLU A 61 -0.84 -20.96 -30.42
C GLU A 61 -1.10 -19.47 -30.13
N LYS A 62 -1.72 -19.14 -28.99
CA LYS A 62 -1.91 -17.74 -28.56
C LYS A 62 -0.59 -16.99 -28.38
N LEU A 63 0.44 -17.65 -27.83
CA LEU A 63 1.77 -17.06 -27.70
C LEU A 63 2.44 -16.86 -29.06
N ALA A 64 2.26 -17.81 -29.99
CA ALA A 64 2.75 -17.69 -31.36
C ALA A 64 2.06 -16.55 -32.11
N GLU A 65 0.74 -16.40 -31.98
CA GLU A 65 -0.02 -15.28 -32.54
C GLU A 65 0.42 -13.92 -31.97
N LYS A 66 0.62 -13.82 -30.65
CA LYS A 66 1.16 -12.59 -30.03
C LYS A 66 2.54 -12.22 -30.55
N LYS A 67 3.38 -13.22 -30.87
CA LYS A 67 4.72 -13.01 -31.42
C LYS A 67 4.71 -12.71 -32.93
N ALA A 68 3.71 -13.22 -33.64
CA ALA A 68 3.48 -12.99 -35.07
C ALA A 68 2.71 -11.69 -35.35
N ALA A 69 2.18 -11.02 -34.32
CA ALA A 69 1.62 -9.69 -34.46
C ALA A 69 2.68 -8.76 -35.08
N PRO A 70 2.37 -8.07 -36.20
CA PRO A 70 3.33 -7.20 -36.84
C PRO A 70 3.76 -6.13 -35.85
N ALA A 71 5.08 -5.95 -35.71
CA ALA A 71 5.64 -4.89 -34.89
C ALA A 71 5.00 -3.57 -35.32
N GLN A 72 4.16 -2.99 -34.46
CA GLN A 72 3.56 -1.67 -34.65
C GLN A 72 4.66 -0.60 -34.54
N GLY A 73 5.53 -0.55 -35.55
CA GLY A 73 6.72 0.28 -35.62
C GLY A 73 6.50 1.65 -36.26
N GLY A 74 5.32 2.26 -36.05
CA GLY A 74 4.97 3.55 -36.68
C GLY A 74 5.30 4.79 -35.85
N TRP A 75 5.13 4.73 -34.53
CA TRP A 75 5.27 5.90 -33.66
C TRP A 75 6.58 5.91 -32.85
N LEU A 76 7.04 4.73 -32.40
CA LEU A 76 8.28 4.59 -31.64
C LEU A 76 9.55 4.75 -32.48
N ASN A 77 9.45 4.68 -33.82
CA ASN A 77 10.57 4.96 -34.71
C ASN A 77 10.92 6.47 -34.76
N TRP A 78 10.06 7.34 -34.22
CA TRP A 78 10.39 8.74 -33.96
C TRP A 78 11.40 8.90 -32.80
N PHE A 79 11.40 7.97 -31.84
CA PHE A 79 12.40 7.88 -30.77
C PHE A 79 13.68 7.17 -31.22
N ARG A 80 14.11 7.37 -32.47
CA ARG A 80 15.41 6.91 -32.93
C ARG A 80 16.51 7.59 -32.09
N PRO A 81 17.52 6.84 -31.61
CA PRO A 81 18.52 7.30 -30.63
C PRO A 81 19.37 8.48 -31.12
N VAL A 82 19.38 8.75 -32.43
CA VAL A 82 20.09 9.89 -33.03
C VAL A 82 19.47 11.24 -32.65
N ILE A 83 18.17 11.29 -32.31
CA ILE A 83 17.48 12.53 -31.87
C ILE A 83 17.30 12.55 -30.34
N ALA A 84 17.11 11.38 -29.72
CA ALA A 84 16.89 11.31 -28.28
C ALA A 84 18.12 11.73 -27.46
N VAL A 85 19.34 11.38 -27.89
CA VAL A 85 20.58 11.67 -27.15
C VAL A 85 20.85 13.17 -26.94
N PRO A 86 20.82 14.05 -27.96
CA PRO A 86 21.05 15.48 -27.76
C PRO A 86 19.92 16.17 -26.97
N ALA A 87 18.67 15.77 -27.17
CA ALA A 87 17.53 16.31 -26.42
C ALA A 87 17.61 15.95 -24.93
N PHE A 88 18.00 14.71 -24.61
CA PHE A 88 18.17 14.26 -23.24
C PHE A 88 19.37 14.94 -22.55
N ALA A 89 20.47 15.15 -23.28
CA ALA A 89 21.64 15.88 -22.76
C ALA A 89 21.28 17.35 -22.42
N ALA A 90 20.53 18.04 -23.30
CA ALA A 90 20.08 19.40 -23.03
C ALA A 90 19.12 19.46 -21.83
N LEU A 91 18.19 18.51 -21.72
CA LEU A 91 17.27 18.41 -20.58
C LEU A 91 18.01 18.16 -19.26
N LEU A 92 18.99 17.26 -19.24
CA LEU A 92 19.82 17.02 -18.07
C LEU A 92 20.65 18.24 -17.67
N LEU A 93 21.12 19.03 -18.64
CA LEU A 93 21.88 20.25 -18.38
C LEU A 93 20.97 21.34 -17.77
N VAL A 94 19.74 21.47 -18.27
CA VAL A 94 18.73 22.39 -17.70
C VAL A 94 18.29 21.94 -16.30
N ILE A 95 18.05 20.64 -16.09
CA ILE A 95 17.70 20.08 -14.77
C ILE A 95 18.85 20.27 -13.78
N GLY A 96 20.08 19.98 -14.21
CA GLY A 96 21.29 20.22 -13.41
C GLY A 96 21.43 21.69 -13.02
N TYR A 97 21.21 22.61 -13.97
CA TYR A 97 21.28 24.04 -13.72
C TYR A 97 20.19 24.53 -12.75
N GLN A 98 18.94 24.10 -12.92
CA GLN A 98 17.86 24.44 -11.99
C GLN A 98 18.10 23.85 -10.60
N SER A 99 18.56 22.60 -10.53
CA SER A 99 18.81 21.90 -9.26
C SER A 99 20.01 22.46 -8.48
N PHE A 100 21.02 23.02 -9.15
CA PHE A 100 22.22 23.53 -8.48
C PHE A 100 22.18 25.04 -8.18
N VAL A 101 21.50 25.83 -9.02
CA VAL A 101 21.59 27.30 -8.95
C VAL A 101 20.31 27.94 -8.41
N ILE A 102 19.14 27.31 -8.61
CA ILE A 102 17.84 27.96 -8.34
C ILE A 102 17.09 27.31 -7.15
N ILE A 103 17.35 26.04 -6.83
CA ILE A 103 16.72 25.36 -5.69
C ILE A 103 17.73 25.19 -4.55
N PRO A 104 17.72 26.03 -3.49
CA PRO A 104 18.37 25.65 -2.24
C PRO A 104 17.68 24.39 -1.75
N LYS A 105 18.43 23.28 -1.59
CA LYS A 105 17.98 21.98 -1.04
C LYS A 105 16.75 22.14 -0.12
N PRO A 106 15.53 21.79 -0.55
CA PRO A 106 14.52 21.44 0.43
C PRO A 106 15.02 20.15 1.11
N PRO A 107 15.06 20.06 2.44
CA PRO A 107 15.36 18.79 3.09
C PRO A 107 14.36 17.75 2.59
N ALA A 108 14.91 16.55 2.33
CA ALA A 108 14.23 15.40 1.77
C ALA A 108 12.79 15.28 2.30
N ARG A 109 11.83 15.16 1.37
CA ARG A 109 10.54 14.55 1.65
C ARG A 109 10.76 13.05 1.49
N PRO A 110 10.78 12.25 2.57
CA PRO A 110 10.67 10.82 2.43
C PRO A 110 9.19 10.50 2.26
N ASP A 111 8.88 9.84 1.14
CA ASP A 111 7.81 8.87 1.11
C ASP A 111 8.15 7.83 2.19
N SER A 112 7.39 7.80 3.28
CA SER A 112 7.66 6.89 4.39
C SER A 112 6.41 6.13 4.81
N VAL A 113 6.09 5.09 4.05
CA VAL A 113 5.85 3.79 4.69
C VAL A 113 7.22 3.35 5.22
N ALA A 114 7.37 3.30 6.54
CA ALA A 114 8.56 2.77 7.25
C ALA A 114 9.87 3.60 7.20
N SER A 115 9.83 4.86 7.60
CA SER A 115 11.01 5.48 8.23
C SER A 115 10.62 6.09 9.56
N GLN A 116 11.03 5.44 10.65
CA GLN A 116 11.14 6.04 11.98
C GLN A 116 12.18 7.16 11.90
N ILE A 117 11.78 8.30 11.36
CA ILE A 117 12.52 9.55 11.55
C ILE A 117 12.12 10.00 12.94
N LEU A 118 13.13 10.13 13.81
CA LEU A 118 13.03 10.67 15.15
C LEU A 118 12.59 12.14 15.08
N PHE A 119 11.33 12.40 14.74
CA PHE A 119 10.66 13.63 15.09
C PHE A 119 10.33 13.54 16.58
N SER A 120 10.51 14.64 17.31
CA SER A 120 9.99 14.76 18.67
C SER A 120 8.46 14.60 18.63
N SER A 121 7.98 13.38 18.85
CA SER A 121 6.55 13.10 18.89
C SER A 121 6.03 13.49 20.26
N HIS A 122 5.24 14.56 20.31
CA HIS A 122 4.58 14.97 21.53
C HIS A 122 3.15 14.41 21.53
N ALA A 123 2.89 13.47 22.43
CA ALA A 123 1.59 12.84 22.57
C ALA A 123 0.69 13.61 23.54
N LEU A 124 -0.39 14.17 23.01
CA LEU A 124 -1.55 14.61 23.77
C LEU A 124 -2.51 13.42 23.95
N ARG A 125 -2.18 12.50 24.86
CA ARG A 125 -3.05 11.37 25.19
C ARG A 125 -4.31 11.82 25.98
N GLY A 126 -5.50 11.42 25.56
CA GLY A 126 -6.78 12.08 25.78
C GLY A 126 -7.23 12.28 27.24
N VAL A 127 -8.11 13.26 27.42
CA VAL A 127 -9.01 13.36 28.57
C VAL A 127 -10.36 13.84 28.07
N ASN A 128 -11.28 12.89 27.88
CA ASN A 128 -12.70 13.18 28.00
C ASN A 128 -13.03 13.21 29.50
N THR A 129 -12.94 14.38 30.13
CA THR A 129 -13.66 14.77 31.36
C THR A 129 -13.13 16.11 31.88
N ALA A 130 -14.06 16.94 32.35
CA ALA A 130 -13.79 18.20 33.04
C ALA A 130 -12.66 18.06 34.08
N GLY A 131 -11.52 18.69 33.82
CA GLY A 131 -10.34 18.67 34.67
C GLY A 131 -9.29 19.64 34.14
N GLU A 132 -9.08 20.71 34.89
CA GLU A 132 -8.48 22.00 34.52
C GLU A 132 -6.95 22.02 34.29
N GLU A 133 -6.32 20.92 33.88
CA GLU A 133 -4.87 20.91 33.62
C GLU A 133 -4.55 20.98 32.13
N SER A 134 -4.34 22.21 31.67
CA SER A 134 -3.79 22.52 30.35
C SER A 134 -2.43 21.83 30.22
N ARG A 135 -2.31 20.77 29.40
CA ARG A 135 -1.02 20.11 29.24
C ARG A 135 -0.01 21.05 28.59
N THR A 136 1.14 21.20 29.23
CA THR A 136 2.26 21.97 28.68
C THR A 136 3.10 21.10 27.75
N LEU A 137 3.13 21.47 26.48
CA LEU A 137 4.00 20.93 25.44
C LEU A 137 5.30 21.73 25.40
N SER A 138 6.39 21.11 25.83
CA SER A 138 7.73 21.69 25.77
C SER A 138 8.34 21.41 24.38
N ILE A 139 8.28 22.40 23.48
CA ILE A 139 8.77 22.30 22.08
C ILE A 139 10.05 23.12 21.89
N ARG A 140 10.77 22.87 20.80
CA ARG A 140 11.85 23.76 20.34
C ARG A 140 11.31 24.75 19.31
N PRO A 141 11.68 26.04 19.36
CA PRO A 141 11.12 27.09 18.50
C PRO A 141 11.25 26.81 16.99
N ASP A 142 12.33 26.17 16.57
CA ASP A 142 12.67 25.95 15.15
C ASP A 142 12.54 24.50 14.69
N GLU A 143 11.89 23.63 15.48
CA GLU A 143 11.72 22.22 15.13
C GLU A 143 10.30 21.97 14.59
N ALA A 144 10.19 21.36 13.41
CA ALA A 144 8.93 20.83 12.93
C ALA A 144 8.66 19.50 13.65
N PHE A 145 7.46 19.33 14.18
CA PHE A 145 7.12 18.16 14.98
C PHE A 145 5.73 17.62 14.63
N PHE A 146 5.49 16.36 14.97
CA PHE A 146 4.17 15.76 14.86
C PHE A 146 3.47 15.84 16.21
N LEU A 147 2.30 16.47 16.23
CA LEU A 147 1.40 16.45 17.37
C LEU A 147 0.54 15.20 17.27
N ASN A 148 0.77 14.24 18.17
CA ASN A 148 -0.03 13.03 18.24
C ASN A 148 -1.17 13.24 19.21
N PHE A 149 -2.40 12.94 18.82
CA PHE A 149 -3.56 13.03 19.70
C PHE A 149 -4.55 11.91 19.39
N ASP A 150 -5.19 11.42 20.45
CA ASP A 150 -6.38 10.60 20.40
C ASP A 150 -7.57 11.46 20.83
N PHE A 151 -8.61 11.49 20.00
CA PHE A 151 -9.86 12.13 20.37
C PHE A 151 -10.99 11.10 20.27
N VAL A 152 -11.83 11.09 21.30
CA VAL A 152 -13.05 10.30 21.31
C VAL A 152 -14.20 11.27 21.06
N PRO A 153 -14.76 11.28 19.84
CA PRO A 153 -15.74 12.28 19.45
C PRO A 153 -17.02 12.18 20.27
N THR A 154 -17.60 13.33 20.60
CA THR A 154 -18.90 13.42 21.30
C THR A 154 -20.04 12.86 20.43
N HIS A 155 -19.92 12.99 19.11
CA HIS A 155 -20.87 12.48 18.12
C HIS A 155 -20.11 11.78 16.99
N GLY A 156 -20.57 10.60 16.58
CA GLY A 156 -19.95 9.83 15.50
C GLY A 156 -20.25 10.41 14.12
N PHE A 157 -19.22 10.88 13.42
CA PHE A 157 -19.25 11.33 12.03
C PHE A 157 -18.27 10.52 11.17
N ASP A 158 -18.57 10.40 9.88
CA ASP A 158 -17.72 9.69 8.90
C ASP A 158 -16.43 10.46 8.54
N ASN A 159 -16.42 11.78 8.74
CA ASN A 159 -15.25 12.63 8.55
C ASN A 159 -15.24 13.73 9.62
N TYR A 160 -14.03 14.15 10.00
CA TYR A 160 -13.80 15.23 10.93
C TYR A 160 -12.81 16.24 10.35
N ILE A 161 -12.91 17.48 10.82
CA ILE A 161 -11.98 18.56 10.55
C ILE A 161 -11.37 18.95 11.89
N ALA A 162 -10.05 18.81 12.00
CA ALA A 162 -9.28 19.34 13.12
C ALA A 162 -8.82 20.75 12.77
N GLN A 163 -9.11 21.69 13.67
CA GLN A 163 -8.73 23.09 13.57
C GLN A 163 -7.84 23.45 14.75
N LEU A 164 -6.63 23.89 14.45
CA LEU A 164 -5.71 24.43 15.44
C LEU A 164 -5.94 25.94 15.57
N GLU A 165 -6.30 26.36 16.77
CA GLU A 165 -6.61 27.74 17.12
C GLU A 165 -5.61 28.27 18.15
N ASP A 166 -5.22 29.54 18.02
CA ASP A 166 -4.46 30.24 19.04
C ASP A 166 -5.36 30.77 20.18
N ALA A 167 -4.75 31.43 21.16
CA ALA A 167 -5.44 32.03 22.30
C ALA A 167 -6.45 33.13 21.88
N GLU A 168 -6.25 33.74 20.70
CA GLU A 168 -7.14 34.74 20.12
C GLU A 168 -8.25 34.11 19.24
N GLY A 169 -8.28 32.78 19.11
CA GLY A 169 -9.24 32.04 18.29
C GLY A 169 -8.93 32.11 16.78
N ARG A 170 -7.73 32.55 16.39
CA ARG A 170 -7.31 32.54 14.98
C ARG A 170 -6.89 31.14 14.59
N VAL A 171 -7.33 30.76 13.40
CA VAL A 171 -7.04 29.44 12.83
C VAL A 171 -5.63 29.44 12.24
N LEU A 172 -4.76 28.62 12.82
CA LEU A 172 -3.38 28.45 12.36
C LEU A 172 -3.26 27.31 11.35
N LEU A 173 -3.99 26.21 11.58
CA LEU A 173 -3.91 25.01 10.76
C LEU A 173 -5.24 24.28 10.71
N ARG A 174 -5.55 23.68 9.57
CA ARG A 174 -6.69 22.78 9.38
C ARG A 174 -6.22 21.46 8.80
N SER A 175 -6.74 20.37 9.31
CA SER A 175 -6.51 19.02 8.78
C SER A 175 -7.80 18.23 8.70
N LYS A 176 -7.93 17.40 7.68
CA LYS A 176 -9.06 16.47 7.52
C LYS A 176 -8.68 15.13 8.13
N ILE A 177 -9.57 14.57 8.93
CA ILE A 177 -9.40 13.28 9.58
C ILE A 177 -10.56 12.38 9.15
N ALA A 178 -10.25 11.21 8.59
CA ALA A 178 -11.27 10.21 8.28
C ALA A 178 -11.90 9.69 9.59
N GLY A 179 -13.20 9.47 9.61
CA GLY A 179 -13.91 9.01 10.81
C GLY A 179 -13.48 7.63 11.30
N ALA A 180 -12.97 6.78 10.41
CA ALA A 180 -12.33 5.51 10.78
C ALA A 180 -11.06 5.70 11.65
N ASN A 181 -10.42 6.87 11.57
CA ASN A 181 -9.28 7.24 12.40
C ASN A 181 -9.71 8.01 13.67
N ALA A 182 -11.01 8.24 13.88
CA ALA A 182 -11.51 8.72 15.15
C ALA A 182 -11.35 7.58 16.18
N ASN A 183 -10.84 7.89 17.37
CA ASN A 183 -10.35 6.92 18.38
C ASN A 183 -9.03 6.20 18.04
N GLN A 184 -8.32 6.57 16.97
CA GLN A 184 -6.95 6.13 16.70
C GLN A 184 -5.98 7.31 16.89
N GLU A 185 -4.68 7.03 17.09
CA GLU A 185 -3.67 8.07 17.23
C GLU A 185 -3.53 8.82 15.89
N ALA A 186 -4.03 10.05 15.85
CA ALA A 186 -3.93 10.93 14.70
C ALA A 186 -2.70 11.84 14.86
N HIS A 187 -2.06 12.15 13.73
CA HIS A 187 -0.86 12.98 13.68
C HIS A 187 -1.14 14.27 12.94
N LEU A 188 -0.91 15.41 13.58
CA LEU A 188 -0.96 16.73 12.94
C LEU A 188 0.47 17.26 12.77
N PRO A 189 0.97 17.42 11.53
CA PRO A 189 2.28 18.01 11.29
C PRO A 189 2.25 19.51 11.61
N ILE A 190 3.09 19.94 12.55
CA ILE A 190 3.27 21.35 12.90
C ILE A 190 4.58 21.86 12.29
N PRO A 191 4.54 22.85 11.38
CA PRO A 191 5.75 23.49 10.86
C PRO A 191 6.55 24.22 11.94
N ALA A 192 7.88 24.23 11.80
CA ALA A 192 8.78 25.01 12.63
C ALA A 192 8.38 26.50 12.65
N GLY A 193 8.44 27.14 13.82
CA GLY A 193 8.08 28.56 13.99
C GLY A 193 6.59 28.89 13.90
N MET A 194 5.69 27.90 13.70
CA MET A 194 4.24 28.15 13.67
C MET A 194 3.66 28.35 15.07
N LEU A 195 4.11 27.55 16.04
CA LEU A 195 3.65 27.62 17.42
C LEU A 195 4.64 28.40 18.29
N HIS A 196 4.12 29.43 18.95
CA HIS A 196 4.83 30.23 19.94
C HIS A 196 4.40 29.80 21.35
N PRO A 197 5.16 30.12 22.42
CA PRO A 197 4.74 29.80 23.77
C PRO A 197 3.42 30.51 24.08
N GLY A 198 2.42 29.75 24.52
CA GLY A 198 1.06 30.27 24.65
C GLY A 198 0.01 29.17 24.76
N LYS A 199 -1.25 29.57 24.85
CA LYS A 199 -2.41 28.67 24.92
C LYS A 199 -2.94 28.41 23.51
N TYR A 200 -3.24 27.15 23.21
CA TYR A 200 -3.82 26.72 21.96
C TYR A 200 -4.98 25.77 22.20
N VAL A 201 -5.88 25.69 21.23
CA VAL A 201 -7.01 24.77 21.27
C VAL A 201 -7.04 24.01 19.96
N LEU A 202 -7.09 22.67 20.06
CA LEU A 202 -7.38 21.82 18.93
C LEU A 202 -8.87 21.49 18.95
N ALA A 203 -9.64 22.14 18.08
CA ALA A 203 -11.08 21.95 17.94
C ALA A 203 -11.40 20.91 16.84
N PHE A 204 -12.34 20.03 17.10
CA PHE A 204 -12.77 18.98 16.18
C PHE A 204 -14.20 19.21 15.75
N TYR A 205 -14.46 19.23 14.45
CA TYR A 205 -15.79 19.39 13.88
C TYR A 205 -16.14 18.22 12.96
N GLY A 206 -17.34 17.69 13.07
CA GLY A 206 -17.88 16.71 12.13
C GLY A 206 -18.15 17.32 10.75
N ASP A 207 -17.72 16.63 9.69
CA ASP A 207 -17.98 16.98 8.30
C ASP A 207 -18.72 15.82 7.60
N PRO A 208 -19.99 15.56 7.94
CA PRO A 208 -20.73 14.40 7.44
C PRO A 208 -20.85 14.36 5.91
N ASN A 209 -20.75 15.51 5.24
CA ASN A 209 -20.85 15.61 3.78
C ASN A 209 -19.49 15.71 3.07
N ALA A 210 -18.37 15.54 3.79
CA ALA A 210 -17.01 15.77 3.29
C ALA A 210 -16.82 17.13 2.58
N SER A 211 -17.65 18.11 2.98
CA SER A 211 -17.80 19.41 2.36
C SER A 211 -16.63 20.35 2.62
N GLY A 212 -15.81 20.04 3.64
CA GLY A 212 -14.75 20.90 4.14
C GLY A 212 -15.27 22.14 4.87
N LYS A 213 -16.58 22.26 5.07
CA LYS A 213 -17.20 23.40 5.77
C LYS A 213 -17.43 23.05 7.23
N ILE A 214 -16.96 23.91 8.12
CA ILE A 214 -17.21 23.78 9.55
C ILE A 214 -18.64 24.24 9.83
N ASN A 215 -19.43 23.36 10.44
CA ASN A 215 -20.71 23.71 11.04
C ASN A 215 -20.55 23.67 12.57
N PRO A 216 -20.78 24.80 13.29
CA PRO A 216 -20.72 24.83 14.74
C PRO A 216 -21.64 23.81 15.44
N GLN A 217 -22.71 23.37 14.78
CA GLN A 217 -23.61 22.32 15.29
C GLN A 217 -22.97 20.93 15.30
N ASN A 218 -21.86 20.74 14.57
CA ASN A 218 -21.12 19.49 14.51
C ASN A 218 -19.86 19.53 15.40
N ASP A 219 -19.84 20.32 16.47
CA ASP A 219 -18.72 20.33 17.42
C ASP A 219 -18.58 18.92 18.03
N ALA A 220 -17.43 18.29 17.77
CA ALA A 220 -17.13 16.92 18.16
C ALA A 220 -16.24 16.86 19.41
N GLY A 221 -15.65 17.98 19.82
CA GLY A 221 -14.76 18.07 20.98
C GLY A 221 -13.68 19.14 20.82
N ARG A 222 -13.08 19.54 21.94
CA ARG A 222 -11.97 20.51 21.98
C ARG A 222 -10.91 20.05 22.96
N LEU A 223 -9.66 20.21 22.57
CA LEU A 223 -8.51 19.85 23.38
C LEU A 223 -7.62 21.08 23.61
N PRO A 224 -7.74 21.75 24.77
CA PRO A 224 -6.85 22.85 25.12
C PRO A 224 -5.47 22.33 25.55
N PHE A 225 -4.41 23.00 25.11
CA PHE A 225 -3.04 22.72 25.52
C PHE A 225 -2.22 24.01 25.56
N THR A 226 -1.18 24.01 26.38
CA THR A 226 -0.23 25.12 26.48
C THR A 226 1.07 24.71 25.80
N VAL A 227 1.74 25.62 25.14
CA VAL A 227 3.06 25.42 24.54
C VAL A 227 4.07 26.24 25.34
N GLU A 228 5.20 25.63 25.67
CA GLU A 228 6.36 26.28 26.27
C GLU A 228 7.62 25.92 25.49
N PHE A 229 8.61 26.80 25.45
CA PHE A 229 9.89 26.48 24.84
C PHE A 229 10.81 25.81 25.83
N ARG A 230 11.42 24.69 25.41
CA ARG A 230 12.52 24.10 26.15
C ARG A 230 13.78 24.97 25.97
N PRO A 231 14.49 25.31 27.06
CA PRO A 231 15.80 25.95 26.97
C PRO A 231 16.85 25.01 26.34
#